data_AF-A0AB36KBT0-F1
#
_entry.id   AF-A0AB36KBT0-F1
#
_cell.length_a   1.000
_cell.length_b   1.000
_cell.length_c   1.000
_cell.angle_alpha   90.00
_cell.angle_beta   90.00
_cell.angle_gamma   90.00
#
_symmetry.space_group_name_H-M   'P 1'
#
loop_
_entity.id
_entity.type
_entity.pdbx_description
1 polymer ?
#
loop_
_entity_poly.entity_id
_entity_poly.type
_entity_poly.pdbx_seq_one_letter_code
_entity_poly.pdbx_strand_id
1 'polypeptide(L)'
;MPGAARLGDTAGGHGCFPPTAVTSASAGVMINGKPAARVGDTAAPHGCPCPKTPHGFHGRQIAAGSTSASAGVMINGKPAARVGDTAAPHGCPCPKTPHGFHGRQIAAGSTGVVIDGKPAARIGDALNCGGVLISGSGDVIIG
;
A
#
# COMPACT_ATOMS: atom_id res chain seq x y z
N MET A 1 5.42 -24.40 6.21
CA MET A 1 4.77 -23.23 6.83
C MET A 1 5.32 -21.98 6.14
N PRO A 2 4.49 -20.98 5.80
CA PRO A 2 4.92 -19.80 5.06
C PRO A 2 5.76 -18.82 5.90
N GLY A 3 6.66 -18.10 5.22
CA GLY A 3 7.45 -17.04 5.84
C GLY A 3 6.59 -15.87 6.29
N ALA A 4 6.95 -15.25 7.42
CA ALA A 4 6.24 -14.11 7.99
C ALA A 4 6.40 -12.84 7.13
N ALA A 5 5.31 -12.12 6.87
CA ALA A 5 5.35 -10.88 6.10
C ALA A 5 5.71 -9.67 6.97
N ARG A 6 6.34 -8.66 6.36
CA ARG A 6 6.90 -7.49 7.04
C ARG A 6 6.65 -6.22 6.23
N LEU A 7 6.91 -5.07 6.85
CA LEU A 7 6.95 -3.79 6.15
C LEU A 7 7.92 -3.84 4.96
N GLY A 8 7.46 -3.36 3.81
CA GLY A 8 8.22 -3.38 2.57
C GLY A 8 8.22 -4.72 1.82
N ASP A 9 7.66 -5.80 2.38
CA ASP A 9 7.45 -7.04 1.62
C ASP A 9 6.37 -6.83 0.54
N THR A 10 6.38 -7.68 -0.48
CA THR A 10 5.60 -7.49 -1.71
C THR A 10 4.21 -8.08 -1.57
N ALA A 11 3.20 -7.21 -1.70
CA ALA A 11 1.83 -7.57 -1.97
C ALA A 11 1.67 -7.80 -3.49
N GLY A 12 1.52 -9.05 -3.89
CA GLY A 12 1.44 -9.48 -5.30
C GLY A 12 0.25 -8.87 -6.04
N GLY A 13 0.42 -8.59 -7.33
CA GLY A 13 -0.62 -7.97 -8.16
C GLY A 13 -1.80 -8.89 -8.46
N HIS A 14 -2.78 -8.37 -9.20
CA HIS A 14 -3.90 -9.15 -9.75
C HIS A 14 -4.35 -8.53 -11.07
N GLY A 15 -4.71 -9.35 -12.07
CA GLY A 15 -5.04 -8.87 -13.41
C GLY A 15 -3.93 -7.97 -13.98
N CYS A 16 -4.29 -6.74 -14.36
CA CYS A 16 -3.35 -5.72 -14.84
C CYS A 16 -2.82 -4.78 -13.74
N PHE A 17 -3.19 -5.00 -12.48
CA PHE A 17 -2.75 -4.19 -11.36
C PHE A 17 -1.40 -4.71 -10.84
N PRO A 18 -0.33 -3.88 -10.84
CA PRO A 18 1.01 -4.34 -10.49
C PRO A 18 1.17 -4.66 -8.99
N PRO A 19 2.17 -5.47 -8.61
CA PRO A 19 2.56 -5.64 -7.21
C PRO A 19 2.99 -4.30 -6.56
N THR A 20 2.80 -4.18 -5.26
CA THR A 20 3.26 -3.02 -4.46
C THR A 20 3.75 -3.47 -3.09
N ALA A 21 4.46 -2.60 -2.39
CA ALA A 21 5.00 -2.89 -1.06
C ALA A 21 3.93 -2.75 0.03
N VAL A 22 4.05 -3.55 1.10
CA VAL A 22 3.37 -3.32 2.38
C VAL A 22 3.89 -2.01 2.99
N THR A 23 3.00 -1.10 3.38
CA THR A 23 3.30 0.27 3.81
C THR A 23 2.90 0.58 5.25
N SER A 24 2.14 -0.30 5.91
CA SER A 24 1.94 -0.25 7.36
C SER A 24 2.18 -1.62 7.98
N ALA A 25 2.45 -1.62 9.29
CA ALA A 25 2.87 -2.81 10.04
C ALA A 25 2.73 -2.54 11.55
N SER A 26 3.15 -3.49 12.39
CA SER A 26 3.32 -3.30 13.84
C SER A 26 4.27 -2.13 14.17
N ALA A 27 4.01 -1.41 15.26
CA ALA A 27 4.93 -0.38 15.76
C ALA A 27 6.00 -0.95 16.72
N GLY A 28 5.80 -2.16 17.25
CA GLY A 28 6.62 -2.72 18.33
C GLY A 28 7.22 -4.09 18.03
N VAL A 29 6.67 -4.85 17.09
CA VAL A 29 7.14 -6.21 16.76
C VAL A 29 7.93 -6.18 15.46
N MET A 30 9.16 -6.67 15.54
CA MET A 30 10.12 -6.72 14.43
C MET A 30 10.41 -8.17 14.04
N ILE A 31 10.52 -8.42 12.73
CA ILE A 31 10.96 -9.68 12.14
C ILE A 31 12.12 -9.36 11.19
N ASN A 32 13.30 -9.89 11.48
CA ASN A 32 14.54 -9.60 10.76
C ASN A 32 14.82 -8.10 10.63
N GLY A 33 14.58 -7.35 11.71
CA GLY A 33 14.78 -5.89 11.75
C GLY A 33 13.75 -5.06 10.98
N LYS A 34 12.69 -5.66 10.43
CA LYS A 34 11.57 -4.94 9.80
C LYS A 34 10.28 -5.12 10.60
N PRO A 35 9.42 -4.10 10.70
CA PRO A 35 8.12 -4.23 11.35
C PRO A 35 7.27 -5.39 10.82
N ALA A 36 6.66 -6.18 11.69
CA ALA A 36 5.84 -7.33 11.32
C ALA A 36 4.48 -6.91 10.72
N ALA A 37 4.11 -7.48 9.58
CA ALA A 37 2.82 -7.22 8.93
C ALA A 37 1.71 -8.12 9.48
N ARG A 38 0.48 -7.62 9.47
CA ARG A 38 -0.68 -8.26 10.10
C ARG A 38 -1.95 -8.01 9.29
N VAL A 39 -3.02 -8.72 9.61
CA VAL A 39 -4.34 -8.43 9.06
C VAL A 39 -4.73 -6.96 9.29
N GLY A 40 -5.27 -6.33 8.25
CA GLY A 40 -5.66 -4.93 8.24
C GLY A 40 -4.53 -3.93 7.96
N ASP A 41 -3.27 -4.36 7.94
CA ASP A 41 -2.17 -3.50 7.51
C ASP A 41 -2.25 -3.26 5.98
N THR A 42 -1.83 -2.08 5.54
CA THR A 42 -2.00 -1.59 4.17
C THR A 42 -0.81 -1.93 3.30
N ALA A 43 -1.05 -2.18 2.01
CA ALA A 43 -0.05 -2.06 0.97
C ALA A 43 -0.30 -0.80 0.14
N ALA A 44 0.75 -0.30 -0.54
CA ALA A 44 0.62 0.88 -1.36
C ALA A 44 -0.49 0.67 -2.40
N PRO A 45 -1.37 1.65 -2.63
CA PRO A 45 -2.43 1.50 -3.62
C PRO A 45 -1.83 1.26 -5.00
N HIS A 46 -2.58 0.58 -5.86
CA HIS A 46 -2.17 0.36 -7.24
C HIS A 46 -3.28 0.75 -8.20
N GLY A 47 -2.86 1.06 -9.43
CA GLY A 47 -3.76 1.30 -10.54
C GLY A 47 -3.35 0.45 -11.73
N CYS A 48 -4.34 0.05 -12.52
CA CYS A 48 -4.08 -0.61 -13.78
C CYS A 48 -3.93 0.44 -14.90
N PRO A 49 -2.81 0.42 -15.66
CA PRO A 49 -2.63 1.33 -16.79
C PRO A 49 -3.73 1.12 -17.85
N CYS A 50 -4.35 2.20 -18.31
CA CYS A 50 -5.30 2.13 -19.42
C CYS A 50 -4.55 1.90 -20.75
N PRO A 51 -4.89 0.86 -21.53
CA PRO A 51 -4.21 0.58 -22.80
C PRO A 51 -4.63 1.52 -23.95
N LYS A 52 -5.70 2.33 -23.80
CA LYS A 52 -6.25 3.17 -24.87
C LYS A 52 -6.02 4.68 -24.67
N THR A 53 -4.80 5.16 -24.95
CA THR A 53 -4.56 6.58 -25.33
C THR A 53 -4.44 7.57 -24.14
N PRO A 54 -3.68 8.70 -24.26
CA PRO A 54 -3.39 9.59 -23.13
C PRO A 54 -4.68 10.31 -22.70
N HIS A 55 -5.06 10.20 -21.43
CA HIS A 55 -6.16 11.00 -20.91
C HIS A 55 -5.66 12.40 -20.50
N GLY A 56 -6.41 13.40 -20.94
CA GLY A 56 -6.07 14.82 -20.87
C GLY A 56 -5.93 15.37 -19.46
N PHE A 57 -5.53 16.64 -19.38
CA PHE A 57 -5.30 17.36 -18.13
C PHE A 57 -6.56 17.35 -17.25
N HIS A 58 -6.52 16.60 -16.15
CA HIS A 58 -7.46 16.72 -15.03
C HIS A 58 -6.70 17.22 -13.79
N GLY A 59 -7.39 18.00 -12.94
CA GLY A 59 -6.81 18.59 -11.73
C GLY A 59 -6.18 17.52 -10.82
N ARG A 60 -4.91 17.73 -10.44
CA ARG A 60 -4.20 16.91 -9.45
C ARG A 60 -4.37 17.55 -8.09
N GLN A 61 -4.73 16.77 -7.08
CA GLN A 61 -4.63 17.24 -5.69
C GLN A 61 -3.25 16.89 -5.15
N ILE A 62 -2.57 17.90 -4.59
CA ILE A 62 -1.32 17.70 -3.85
C ILE A 62 -1.70 16.98 -2.54
N ALA A 63 -1.12 15.79 -2.30
CA ALA A 63 -1.52 14.87 -1.22
C ALA A 63 -1.51 15.51 0.18
N ALA A 64 -0.54 16.39 0.36
CA ALA A 64 -0.41 17.38 1.40
C ALA A 64 0.63 18.36 0.86
N GLY A 65 0.48 19.67 1.12
CA GLY A 65 1.59 20.59 0.86
C GLY A 65 2.83 20.05 1.55
N SER A 66 3.96 20.04 0.83
CA SER A 66 5.22 19.36 1.18
C SER A 66 5.42 19.10 2.68
N THR A 67 5.60 17.84 3.08
CA THR A 67 6.10 17.51 4.43
C THR A 67 7.50 18.08 4.69
N SER A 68 8.15 18.66 3.67
CA SER A 68 9.52 19.14 3.75
C SER A 68 9.71 20.62 3.40
N ALA A 69 8.72 21.36 2.91
CA ALA A 69 8.78 22.83 2.91
C ALA A 69 7.50 23.50 2.39
N SER A 70 6.69 23.97 3.34
CA SER A 70 6.13 25.32 3.42
C SER A 70 5.62 25.57 4.84
N ALA A 71 6.31 25.06 5.88
CA ALA A 71 5.82 25.19 7.25
C ALA A 71 5.56 26.66 7.67
N GLY A 72 6.14 27.63 6.94
CA GLY A 72 5.89 29.07 7.13
C GLY A 72 4.90 29.74 6.16
N VAL A 73 4.52 29.13 5.03
CA VAL A 73 3.62 29.77 4.06
C VAL A 73 2.32 28.98 3.97
N MET A 74 1.27 29.53 4.58
CA MET A 74 -0.06 28.95 4.59
C MET A 74 -0.97 29.74 3.65
N ILE A 75 -1.71 29.03 2.80
CA ILE A 75 -2.79 29.58 1.98
C ILE A 75 -4.08 28.99 2.52
N ASN A 76 -4.93 29.82 3.13
CA ASN A 76 -6.19 29.40 3.76
C ASN A 76 -6.01 28.22 4.75
N GLY A 77 -4.95 28.26 5.56
CA GLY A 77 -4.65 27.23 6.57
C GLY A 77 -4.04 25.93 6.02
N LYS A 78 -3.72 25.85 4.73
CA LYS A 78 -3.01 24.71 4.11
C LYS A 78 -1.59 25.12 3.69
N PRO A 79 -0.58 24.24 3.81
CA PRO A 79 0.77 24.57 3.34
C PRO A 79 0.77 24.85 1.83
N ALA A 80 1.46 25.90 1.40
CA ALA A 80 1.59 26.24 -0.02
C ALA A 80 2.34 25.14 -0.78
N ALA A 81 1.82 24.73 -1.94
CA ALA A 81 2.49 23.79 -2.83
C ALA A 81 3.56 24.50 -3.68
N ARG A 82 4.69 23.83 -3.94
CA ARG A 82 5.83 24.33 -4.73
C ARG A 82 6.08 23.45 -5.95
N VAL A 83 6.81 24.01 -6.92
CA VAL A 83 7.35 23.23 -8.05
C VAL A 83 8.22 22.10 -7.48
N GLY A 84 7.92 20.86 -7.87
CA GLY A 84 8.62 19.66 -7.38
C GLY A 84 7.92 18.94 -6.23
N ASP A 85 6.84 19.49 -5.64
CA ASP A 85 6.05 18.75 -4.65
C ASP A 85 5.33 17.56 -5.29
N THR A 86 5.37 16.42 -4.61
CA THR A 86 4.73 15.18 -5.10
C THR A 86 3.21 15.30 -5.05
N ALA A 87 2.56 15.16 -6.21
CA ALA A 87 1.11 15.00 -6.28
C ALA A 87 0.69 13.63 -5.73
N ALA A 88 -0.47 13.55 -5.07
CA ALA A 88 -1.01 12.26 -4.64
C ALA A 88 -1.21 11.36 -5.86
N PRO A 89 -0.88 10.06 -5.80
CA PRO A 89 -1.37 9.10 -6.77
C PRO A 89 -2.90 9.15 -6.79
N HIS A 90 -3.52 9.25 -7.96
CA HIS A 90 -4.95 9.26 -8.13
C HIS A 90 -5.38 8.42 -9.34
N GLY A 91 -6.58 7.87 -9.30
CA GLY A 91 -7.16 7.12 -10.41
C GLY A 91 -7.90 8.02 -11.40
N CYS A 92 -7.92 7.62 -12.67
CA CYS A 92 -8.83 8.20 -13.65
C CYS A 92 -10.15 7.39 -13.62
N PRO A 93 -11.33 8.00 -13.40
CA PRO A 93 -12.59 7.29 -13.52
C PRO A 93 -12.77 6.79 -14.96
N CYS A 94 -12.73 5.48 -15.17
CA CYS A 94 -13.03 4.88 -16.47
C CYS A 94 -14.44 4.29 -16.46
N PRO A 95 -15.39 4.82 -17.24
CA PRO A 95 -16.77 4.32 -17.24
C PRO A 95 -16.95 2.97 -17.97
N LYS A 96 -15.91 2.44 -18.64
CA LYS A 96 -16.07 1.29 -19.56
C LYS A 96 -15.30 -0.01 -19.20
N THR A 97 -14.51 -0.06 -18.13
CA THR A 97 -13.79 -1.29 -17.74
C THR A 97 -13.40 -1.25 -16.25
N PRO A 98 -13.39 -2.37 -15.50
CA PRO A 98 -13.05 -2.39 -14.06
C PRO A 98 -11.58 -2.10 -13.70
N HIS A 99 -10.80 -1.45 -14.57
CA HIS A 99 -9.43 -1.05 -14.28
C HIS A 99 -9.41 0.36 -13.65
N GLY A 100 -9.23 0.41 -12.33
CA GLY A 100 -9.25 1.64 -11.53
C GLY A 100 -7.95 1.91 -10.78
N PHE A 101 -8.04 2.72 -9.74
CA PHE A 101 -7.04 2.87 -8.68
C PHE A 101 -7.73 2.59 -7.36
N HIS A 102 -7.15 1.74 -6.53
CA HIS A 102 -7.75 1.37 -5.25
C HIS A 102 -6.71 1.03 -4.20
N GLY A 103 -7.11 1.17 -2.93
CA GLY A 103 -6.31 0.79 -1.76
C GLY A 103 -6.24 -0.73 -1.60
N ARG A 104 -5.24 -1.17 -0.83
CA ARG A 104 -4.93 -2.59 -0.63
C ARG A 104 -4.70 -2.84 0.86
N GLN A 105 -5.32 -3.88 1.40
CA GLN A 105 -5.15 -4.29 2.79
C GLN A 105 -5.02 -5.81 2.89
N ILE A 106 -4.19 -6.26 3.84
CA ILE A 106 -4.05 -7.68 4.17
C ILE A 106 -5.36 -8.17 4.79
N ALA A 107 -5.99 -9.16 4.16
CA ALA A 107 -7.32 -9.64 4.51
C ALA A 107 -7.29 -10.99 5.26
N ALA A 108 -6.22 -11.75 5.15
CA ALA A 108 -6.03 -13.02 5.84
C ALA A 108 -4.72 -13.05 6.63
N GLY A 109 -4.62 -13.96 7.59
CA GLY A 109 -3.47 -14.14 8.46
C GLY A 109 -3.46 -15.50 9.13
N SER A 110 -2.52 -15.71 10.03
CA SER A 110 -2.42 -16.90 10.88
C SER A 110 -3.66 -17.11 11.74
N THR A 111 -4.06 -18.37 11.93
CA THR A 111 -5.13 -18.74 12.87
C THR A 111 -4.64 -18.94 14.31
N GLY A 112 -3.32 -18.96 14.53
CA GLY A 112 -2.72 -19.28 15.84
C GLY A 112 -1.73 -18.24 16.34
N VAL A 113 -1.18 -17.39 15.47
CA VAL A 113 -0.18 -16.38 15.83
C VAL A 113 -0.77 -14.97 15.67
N VAL A 114 -0.70 -14.22 16.76
CA VAL A 114 -1.25 -12.87 16.88
C VAL A 114 -0.14 -11.88 17.21
N ILE A 115 -0.12 -10.72 16.55
CA ILE A 115 0.83 -9.64 16.73
C ILE A 115 0.04 -8.34 17.00
N ASP A 116 0.29 -7.69 18.13
CA ASP A 116 -0.51 -6.59 18.70
C ASP A 116 -2.04 -6.76 18.50
N GLY A 117 -2.56 -7.93 18.86
CA GLY A 117 -4.00 -8.23 18.82
C GLY A 117 -4.57 -8.51 17.42
N LYS A 118 -3.74 -8.54 16.36
CA LYS A 118 -4.19 -8.89 15.00
C LYS A 118 -3.49 -10.17 14.49
N PRO A 119 -4.15 -11.01 13.70
CA PRO A 119 -3.52 -12.17 13.07
C PRO A 119 -2.24 -11.79 12.30
N ALA A 120 -1.15 -12.54 12.50
CA ALA A 120 0.11 -12.32 11.81
C ALA A 120 -0.02 -12.64 10.32
N ALA A 121 0.51 -11.77 9.45
CA ALA A 121 0.46 -11.97 8.00
C ALA A 121 1.66 -12.80 7.52
N ARG A 122 1.45 -13.60 6.47
CA ARG A 122 2.41 -14.58 5.95
C ARG A 122 2.37 -14.58 4.43
N ILE A 123 3.41 -15.14 3.81
CA ILE A 123 3.41 -15.42 2.37
C ILE A 123 2.18 -16.30 2.04
N GLY A 124 1.45 -15.92 1.00
CA GLY A 124 0.23 -16.57 0.56
C GLY A 124 -1.06 -16.02 1.18
N ASP A 125 -0.99 -15.20 2.23
CA ASP A 125 -2.20 -14.59 2.79
C ASP A 125 -2.79 -13.55 1.83
N ALA A 126 -4.11 -13.58 1.69
CA ALA A 126 -4.86 -12.80 0.71
C ALA A 126 -4.94 -11.31 1.05
N LEU A 127 -5.09 -10.50 0.00
CA LEU A 127 -5.47 -9.09 0.12
C LEU A 127 -6.95 -8.89 -0.22
N ASN A 128 -7.55 -7.83 0.34
CA ASN A 128 -8.97 -7.50 0.15
C ASN A 128 -9.35 -7.24 -1.32
N CYS A 129 -8.44 -6.71 -2.13
CA CYS A 129 -8.66 -6.39 -3.53
C CYS A 129 -8.32 -7.52 -4.50
N GLY A 130 -7.80 -8.65 -4.00
CA GLY A 130 -7.20 -9.71 -4.81
C GLY A 130 -5.67 -9.71 -4.78
N GLY A 131 -5.09 -10.84 -5.16
CA GLY A 131 -3.67 -11.15 -4.97
C GLY A 131 -3.35 -11.64 -3.56
N VAL A 132 -2.10 -12.00 -3.34
CA VAL A 132 -1.58 -12.50 -2.06
C VAL A 132 -0.25 -11.84 -1.74
N LEU A 133 0.19 -11.92 -0.49
CA LEU A 133 1.58 -11.60 -0.13
C LEU A 133 2.53 -12.61 -0.80
N ILE A 134 3.52 -12.13 -1.55
CA ILE A 134 4.45 -12.98 -2.33
C ILE A 134 5.91 -12.88 -1.87
N SER A 135 6.21 -12.04 -0.89
CA SER A 135 7.49 -12.06 -0.18
C SER A 135 7.30 -11.96 1.32
N GLY A 136 8.31 -12.40 2.06
CA GLY A 136 8.31 -12.49 3.50
C GLY A 136 9.71 -12.82 4.03
N SER A 137 9.80 -13.13 5.31
CA SER A 137 11.02 -13.63 5.94
C SER A 137 11.42 -15.00 5.38
N GLY A 138 12.72 -15.22 5.23
CA GLY A 138 13.29 -16.49 4.78
C GLY A 138 13.54 -17.49 5.92
N ASP A 139 13.54 -17.03 7.17
CA ASP A 139 13.94 -17.79 8.35
C ASP A 139 12.94 -17.68 9.53
N VAL A 140 12.02 -16.71 9.50
CA VAL A 140 10.92 -16.62 10.46
C VAL A 140 9.64 -17.15 9.81
N ILE A 141 9.18 -18.28 10.34
CA ILE A 141 8.09 -19.06 9.77
C ILE A 141 6.91 -19.05 10.75
N ILE A 142 5.71 -18.72 10.25
CA ILE A 142 4.49 -18.60 11.07
C ILE A 142 3.44 -19.61 10.59
N GLY A 143 2.85 -20.32 11.55
CA GLY A 143 1.78 -21.31 11.36
C GLY A 143 0.44 -20.73 10.98
#